data_AF-A0A832MFK6-F1
#
_entry.id   AF-A0A832MFK6-F1
#
_cell.length_a   1.000
_cell.length_b   1.000
_cell.length_c   1.000
_cell.angle_alpha   90.00
_cell.angle_beta   90.00
_cell.angle_gamma   90.00
#
_symmetry.space_group_name_H-M   'P 1'
#
loop_
_entity.id
_entity.type
_entity.pdbx_description
1 polymer ?
#
loop_
_entity_poly.entity_id
_entity_poly.type
_entity_poly.pdbx_seq_one_letter_code
_entity_poly.pdbx_strand_id
1 'polypeptide(L)'
;MNIYPEWRDGYKIVSPKRDGLYSDIQSDGRGGIKYELGKITMPKQDCGPLCVFAEMEDLVRYLDGNPVIYGRRIHHCKFIKSQLEAVWYNPNRKMPLRDLPAGTVLADAVILTEEVSDDEIKKTVEEI
;
A
#
# COMPACT_ATOMS: atom_id res chain seq x y z
N MET A 1 -24.34 10.77 -12.23
CA MET A 1 -22.90 10.46 -12.36
C MET A 1 -22.20 11.18 -11.23
N ASN A 2 -21.64 10.45 -10.26
CA ASN A 2 -20.99 11.10 -9.11
C ASN A 2 -19.65 11.66 -9.61
N ILE A 3 -19.51 12.99 -9.58
CA ILE A 3 -18.37 13.72 -10.17
C ILE A 3 -17.15 13.78 -9.25
N TYR A 4 -17.24 13.18 -8.06
CA TYR A 4 -16.16 13.13 -7.08
C TYR A 4 -15.66 11.70 -6.89
N PRO A 5 -14.33 11.49 -6.91
CA PRO A 5 -13.77 10.21 -6.55
C PRO A 5 -14.12 9.86 -5.10
N GLU A 6 -14.59 8.63 -4.90
CA GLU A 6 -14.99 8.11 -3.59
C GLU A 6 -13.76 7.67 -2.79
N TRP A 7 -13.63 8.19 -1.57
CA TRP A 7 -12.64 7.71 -0.60
C TRP A 7 -13.10 6.41 0.04
N ARG A 8 -12.20 5.44 0.13
CA ARG A 8 -12.42 4.12 0.70
C ARG A 8 -11.43 3.83 1.80
N ASP A 9 -11.80 2.96 2.72
CA ASP A 9 -10.92 2.45 3.77
C ASP A 9 -10.07 1.29 3.26
N GLY A 10 -8.87 1.15 3.82
CA GLY A 10 -8.00 0.01 3.58
C GLY A 10 -6.68 0.14 4.33
N TYR A 11 -5.70 -0.65 3.91
CA TYR A 11 -4.43 -0.82 4.62
C TYR A 11 -3.25 -0.56 3.69
N LYS A 12 -2.28 0.19 4.20
CA LYS A 12 -1.04 0.50 3.49
C LYS A 12 0.16 -0.04 4.26
N ILE A 13 0.95 -0.86 3.57
CA ILE A 13 2.27 -1.27 4.03
C ILE A 13 3.29 -0.21 3.59
N VAL A 14 4.08 0.27 4.54
CA VAL A 14 5.19 1.20 4.30
C VAL A 14 6.47 0.70 4.96
N SER A 15 7.59 1.05 4.36
CA SER A 15 8.92 0.74 4.87
C SER A 15 9.49 1.98 5.56
N PRO A 16 9.71 1.95 6.89
CA PRO A 16 10.33 3.04 7.60
C PRO A 16 11.79 3.17 7.19
N LYS A 17 12.20 4.41 6.95
CA LYS A 17 13.59 4.82 6.70
C LYS A 17 13.96 5.92 7.68
N ARG A 18 15.24 6.29 7.73
CA ARG A 18 15.78 7.30 8.65
C ARG A 18 14.99 8.62 8.64
N ASP A 19 14.45 9.01 7.49
CA ASP A 19 13.81 10.31 7.29
C ASP A 19 12.29 10.22 7.05
N GLY A 20 11.66 9.04 7.16
CA GLY A 20 10.20 8.91 7.04
C GLY A 20 9.71 7.54 6.56
N LEU A 21 8.45 7.49 6.16
CA LEU A 21 7.75 6.30 5.70
C LEU A 21 7.74 6.26 4.17
N TYR A 22 8.06 5.11 3.58
CA TYR A 22 8.18 4.98 2.12
C TYR A 22 7.38 3.81 1.57
N SER A 23 6.98 3.88 0.31
CA SER A 23 6.44 2.72 -0.42
C SER A 23 7.40 1.54 -0.38
N ASP A 24 6.87 0.35 -0.17
CA ASP A 24 7.66 -0.88 -0.09
C ASP A 24 8.15 -1.39 -1.45
N ILE A 25 7.35 -1.24 -2.51
CA ILE A 25 7.74 -1.59 -3.87
C ILE A 25 8.70 -0.52 -4.39
N GLN A 26 10.01 -0.77 -4.24
CA GLN A 26 11.05 -0.31 -5.18
C GLN A 26 12.40 -0.96 -4.86
N SER A 27 12.88 -1.77 -5.80
CA SER A 27 14.11 -2.57 -5.67
C SER A 27 15.40 -1.81 -5.97
N ASP A 28 15.35 -0.64 -6.59
CA ASP A 28 16.55 0.08 -7.08
C ASP A 28 16.84 1.41 -6.35
N GLY A 29 16.05 1.76 -5.32
CA GLY A 29 16.26 2.92 -4.47
C GLY A 29 16.01 4.29 -5.13
N ARG A 30 15.53 4.34 -6.38
CA ARG A 30 15.27 5.60 -7.11
C ARG A 30 13.76 5.77 -7.34
N GLY A 31 13.08 6.42 -6.40
CA GLY A 31 11.67 6.83 -6.60
C GLY A 31 10.68 6.45 -5.50
N GLY A 32 11.15 6.00 -4.33
CA GLY A 32 10.23 5.61 -3.26
C GLY A 32 9.28 6.77 -2.95
N ILE A 33 7.98 6.49 -2.90
CA ILE A 33 6.99 7.51 -2.56
C ILE A 33 7.02 7.66 -1.05
N LYS A 34 7.36 8.88 -0.58
CA LYS A 34 7.34 9.23 0.83
C LYS A 34 5.89 9.50 1.27
N TYR A 35 5.51 8.95 2.40
CA TYR A 35 4.23 9.14 3.05
C TYR A 35 4.40 9.98 4.32
N GLU A 36 3.37 10.75 4.62
CA GLU A 36 3.22 11.49 5.86
C GLU A 36 1.83 11.23 6.43
N LEU A 37 1.72 11.05 7.75
CA LEU A 37 0.44 10.83 8.42
C LEU A 37 -0.49 12.04 8.21
N GLY A 38 -1.76 11.76 7.91
CA GLY A 38 -2.79 12.76 7.68
C GLY A 38 -2.66 13.55 6.37
N LYS A 39 -1.66 13.27 5.52
CA LYS A 39 -1.46 13.97 4.25
C LYS A 39 -1.81 13.11 3.04
N ILE A 40 -2.36 13.75 2.02
CA ILE A 40 -2.63 13.12 0.72
C ILE A 40 -1.30 12.84 0.04
N THR A 41 -1.08 11.56 -0.27
CA THR A 41 0.00 11.06 -1.10
C THR A 41 -0.55 10.75 -2.48
N MET A 42 0.08 11.29 -3.51
CA MET A 42 -0.24 11.02 -4.92
C MET A 42 0.84 10.14 -5.54
N PRO A 43 0.49 9.32 -6.55
CA PRO A 43 1.48 8.61 -7.36
C PRO A 43 2.44 9.60 -8.02
N LYS A 44 3.68 9.15 -8.22
CA LYS A 44 4.69 9.91 -8.98
C LYS A 44 4.96 9.19 -10.30
N GLN A 45 5.39 9.96 -11.29
CA GLN A 45 5.87 9.39 -12.55
C GLN A 45 6.93 8.32 -12.24
N ASP A 46 6.86 7.19 -12.96
CA ASP A 46 7.74 6.02 -12.80
C ASP A 46 7.68 5.32 -11.43
N CYS A 47 6.74 5.71 -10.56
CA CYS A 47 6.57 5.15 -9.21
C CYS A 47 5.20 4.48 -9.00
N GLY A 48 4.36 4.46 -10.04
CA GLY A 48 3.11 3.69 -10.13
C GLY A 48 1.92 4.38 -9.49
N PRO A 49 0.66 3.97 -9.81
CA PRO A 49 -0.42 4.11 -8.85
C PRO A 49 -0.03 3.42 -7.53
N LEU A 50 -0.56 3.92 -6.43
CA LEU A 50 -0.20 3.46 -5.09
C LEU A 50 -0.88 2.12 -4.80
N CYS A 51 -0.16 1.12 -4.27
CA CYS A 51 -0.78 -0.14 -3.85
C CYS A 51 -1.32 -0.06 -2.42
N VAL A 52 -2.53 -0.53 -2.17
CA VAL A 52 -3.11 -0.75 -0.84
C VAL A 52 -3.77 -2.13 -0.80
N PHE A 53 -4.13 -2.61 0.38
CA PHE A 53 -5.06 -3.73 0.55
C PHE A 53 -6.42 -3.18 0.97
N ALA A 54 -7.51 -3.65 0.39
CA ALA A 54 -8.85 -3.23 0.83
C ALA A 54 -9.23 -3.89 2.16
N GLU A 55 -8.86 -5.16 2.33
CA GLU A 55 -9.24 -5.99 3.47
C GLU A 55 -8.00 -6.41 4.27
N MET A 56 -8.14 -6.55 5.59
CA MET A 56 -7.04 -6.95 6.49
C MET A 56 -6.64 -8.40 6.22
N GLU A 57 -7.59 -9.27 5.90
CA GLU A 57 -7.38 -10.69 5.66
C GLU A 57 -6.42 -10.93 4.48
N ASP A 58 -6.59 -10.16 3.40
CA ASP A 58 -5.69 -10.23 2.25
C ASP A 58 -4.28 -9.72 2.58
N LEU A 59 -4.21 -8.66 3.40
CA LEU A 59 -2.94 -8.17 3.92
C LEU A 59 -2.25 -9.25 4.75
N VAL A 60 -2.95 -9.87 5.70
CA VAL A 60 -2.41 -10.92 6.58
C VAL A 60 -1.93 -12.13 5.77
N ARG A 61 -2.70 -12.58 4.78
CA ARG A 61 -2.26 -13.66 3.86
C ARG A 61 -0.99 -13.28 3.10
N TYR A 62 -0.87 -12.03 2.67
CA TYR A 62 0.37 -11.53 2.08
C TYR A 62 1.54 -11.56 3.08
N LEU A 63 1.30 -11.21 4.35
CA LEU A 63 2.32 -11.24 5.41
C LEU A 63 2.81 -12.65 5.70
N ASP A 64 1.89 -13.62 5.82
CA ASP A 64 2.19 -15.02 6.15
C ASP A 64 3.11 -15.66 5.10
N GLY A 65 2.85 -15.40 3.81
CA GLY A 65 3.70 -15.85 2.71
C GLY A 65 5.05 -15.15 2.59
N ASN A 66 5.32 -14.09 3.39
CA ASN A 66 6.50 -13.24 3.26
C ASN A 66 7.10 -12.88 4.63
N PRO A 67 7.82 -13.80 5.31
CA PRO A 67 8.40 -13.56 6.64
C PRO A 67 9.50 -12.48 6.67
N VAL A 68 9.96 -11.98 5.51
CA VAL A 68 10.98 -10.91 5.37
C VAL A 68 10.42 -9.52 5.70
N ILE A 69 9.19 -9.43 6.19
CA ILE A 69 8.51 -8.16 6.49
C ILE A 69 9.00 -7.50 7.80
N TYR A 70 9.96 -8.11 8.51
CA TYR A 70 10.60 -7.50 9.68
C TYR A 70 11.05 -6.07 9.40
N GLY A 71 10.37 -5.12 10.03
CA GLY A 71 10.65 -3.69 9.94
C GLY A 71 9.65 -2.88 9.12
N ARG A 72 8.69 -3.46 8.38
CA ARG A 72 7.61 -2.67 7.75
C ARG A 72 6.57 -2.24 8.77
N ARG A 73 5.90 -1.12 8.51
CA ARG A 73 4.75 -0.62 9.28
C ARG A 73 3.49 -0.77 8.44
N ILE A 74 2.39 -1.12 9.09
CA ILE A 74 1.07 -1.19 8.48
C ILE A 74 0.27 -0.03 9.03
N HIS A 75 -0.40 0.71 8.16
CA HIS A 75 -1.27 1.81 8.55
C HIS A 75 -2.66 1.62 7.98
N HIS A 76 -3.67 1.97 8.77
CA HIS A 76 -4.99 2.30 8.26
C HIS A 76 -4.88 3.48 7.30
N CYS A 77 -5.64 3.45 6.21
CA CYS A 77 -5.61 4.50 5.22
C CYS A 77 -6.97 4.77 4.58
N LYS A 78 -7.11 6.00 4.08
CA LYS A 78 -8.15 6.35 3.12
C LYS A 78 -7.53 6.39 1.73
N PHE A 79 -8.18 5.84 0.72
CA PHE A 79 -7.67 5.86 -0.65
C PHE A 79 -8.74 6.13 -1.71
N ILE A 80 -8.30 6.67 -2.85
CA ILE A 80 -9.12 6.78 -4.07
C ILE A 80 -8.68 5.66 -5.00
N LYS A 81 -9.61 4.76 -5.36
CA LYS A 81 -9.32 3.65 -6.27
C LYS A 81 -8.93 4.17 -7.67
N SER A 82 -7.81 3.66 -8.18
CA SER A 82 -7.35 3.90 -9.54
C SER A 82 -8.11 3.05 -10.55
N GLN A 83 -8.23 3.55 -11.77
CA GLN A 83 -8.70 2.76 -12.93
C GLN A 83 -7.55 2.03 -13.66
N LEU A 84 -6.31 2.21 -13.21
CA LEU A 84 -5.16 1.52 -13.77
C LEU A 84 -5.16 0.04 -13.37
N GLU A 85 -4.53 -0.79 -14.20
CA GLU A 85 -4.41 -2.24 -14.00
C GLU A 85 -2.95 -2.70 -13.91
N ALA A 86 -2.00 -1.77 -13.69
CA ALA A 86 -0.58 -2.07 -13.57
C ALA A 86 0.17 -1.03 -12.74
N VAL A 87 1.27 -1.44 -12.11
CA VAL A 87 2.17 -0.59 -11.32
C VAL A 87 3.55 -0.53 -11.96
N TRP A 88 4.29 0.54 -11.69
CA TRP A 88 5.71 0.59 -12.04
C TRP A 88 6.49 -0.27 -11.04
N TYR A 89 7.18 -1.30 -11.54
CA TYR A 89 8.10 -2.13 -10.74
C TYR A 89 9.50 -1.49 -10.66
N ASN A 90 9.91 -0.86 -11.77
CA ASN A 90 11.07 0.02 -11.89
C ASN A 90 10.80 1.00 -13.04
N PRO A 91 11.64 2.02 -13.29
CA PRO A 91 11.39 3.03 -14.31
C PRO A 91 11.18 2.50 -15.74
N ASN A 92 11.62 1.28 -16.03
CA ASN A 92 11.53 0.68 -17.37
C ASN A 92 10.56 -0.51 -17.44
N ARG A 93 9.92 -0.90 -16.33
CA ARG A 93 9.11 -2.11 -16.26
C ARG A 93 7.86 -1.90 -15.43
N LYS A 94 6.71 -2.25 -16.02
CA LYS A 94 5.44 -2.36 -15.31
C LYS A 94 5.16 -3.81 -14.92
N MET A 95 4.47 -3.96 -13.79
CA MET A 95 3.91 -5.23 -13.32
C MET A 95 2.38 -5.09 -13.32
N PRO A 96 1.65 -5.97 -14.03
CA PRO A 96 0.20 -5.91 -14.07
C PRO A 96 -0.39 -6.29 -12.71
N LEU A 97 -1.58 -5.76 -12.39
CA LEU A 97 -2.27 -5.97 -11.12
C LEU A 97 -2.50 -7.45 -10.81
N ARG A 98 -2.78 -8.27 -11.83
CA ARG A 98 -2.95 -9.71 -11.69
C ARG A 98 -1.70 -10.46 -11.20
N ASP A 99 -0.52 -9.84 -11.35
CA ASP A 99 0.76 -10.41 -10.90
C ASP A 99 1.14 -9.88 -9.50
N LEU A 100 0.34 -8.96 -8.91
CA LEU A 100 0.51 -8.48 -7.54
C LEU A 100 -0.17 -9.42 -6.53
N PRO A 101 0.18 -9.33 -5.23
CA PRO A 101 -0.50 -10.10 -4.19
C PRO A 101 -2.02 -9.96 -4.27
N ALA A 102 -2.73 -11.06 -4.02
CA ALA A 102 -4.19 -11.06 -3.96
C ALA A 102 -4.71 -9.99 -2.96
N GLY A 103 -5.82 -9.35 -3.30
CA GLY A 103 -6.38 -8.24 -2.51
C GLY A 103 -5.70 -6.89 -2.71
N THR A 104 -4.62 -6.81 -3.50
CA THR A 104 -4.01 -5.52 -3.85
C THR A 104 -5.01 -4.67 -4.66
N VAL A 105 -5.16 -3.42 -4.26
CA VAL A 105 -5.91 -2.38 -4.97
C VAL A 105 -4.97 -1.26 -5.36
N LEU A 106 -5.09 -0.79 -6.61
CA LEU A 106 -4.36 0.37 -7.10
C LEU A 106 -5.12 1.64 -6.76
N ALA A 107 -4.39 2.68 -6.32
CA ALA A 107 -4.95 3.93 -5.84
C ALA A 107 -4.29 5.15 -6.48
N ASP A 108 -5.12 6.14 -6.81
CA ASP A 108 -4.68 7.44 -7.34
C ASP A 108 -4.34 8.43 -6.22
N ALA A 109 -4.80 8.15 -4.99
CA ALA A 109 -4.46 8.92 -3.80
C ALA A 109 -4.55 8.04 -2.55
N VAL A 110 -3.67 8.27 -1.57
CA VAL A 110 -3.69 7.59 -0.26
C VAL A 110 -3.42 8.59 0.85
N ILE A 111 -4.17 8.52 1.94
CA ILE A 111 -3.91 9.23 3.20
C ILE A 111 -3.64 8.18 4.26
N LEU A 112 -2.44 8.18 4.84
CA LEU A 112 -2.18 7.36 6.03
C LEU A 112 -2.87 7.99 7.24
N THR A 113 -3.50 7.18 8.07
CA THR A 113 -4.22 7.66 9.27
C THR A 113 -3.47 7.26 10.53
N GLU A 114 -3.70 6.05 11.02
CA GLU A 114 -3.05 5.50 12.21
C GLU A 114 -2.28 4.23 11.88
N GLU A 115 -1.27 3.91 12.70
CA GLU A 115 -0.55 2.64 12.59
C GLU A 115 -1.41 1.52 13.17
N VAL A 116 -1.46 0.39 12.47
CA VAL A 116 -2.15 -0.82 12.93
C VAL A 116 -1.33 -1.42 14.07
N SER A 117 -1.99 -1.75 15.17
CA SER A 117 -1.32 -2.38 16.32
C SER A 117 -0.98 -3.86 16.06
N ASP A 118 0.09 -4.35 16.69
CA ASP A 118 0.44 -5.77 16.62
C ASP A 118 -0.70 -6.69 17.10
N ASP A 119 -1.49 -6.23 18.07
CA ASP A 119 -2.60 -7.01 18.61
C ASP A 119 -3.79 -7.09 17.63
N GLU A 120 -4.02 -6.03 16.84
CA GLU A 120 -5.02 -6.05 15.75
C GLU A 120 -4.62 -7.06 14.65
N ILE A 121 -3.33 -7.09 14.29
CA ILE A 121 -2.81 -8.05 13.31
C ILE A 121 -2.96 -9.47 13.84
N LYS A 122 -2.51 -9.75 15.07
CA LYS A 122 -2.61 -11.09 15.69
C LYS A 122 -4.04 -11.58 15.77
N LYS A 123 -4.97 -10.71 16.20
CA LYS A 123 -6.39 -11.07 16.29
C LYS A 123 -6.93 -11.52 14.94
N THR A 124 -6.56 -10.81 13.87
CA THR A 124 -7.00 -11.19 12.51
C THR A 124 -6.39 -12.52 12.06
N VAL A 125 -5.12 -12.78 12.40
CA VAL A 125 -4.47 -14.07 12.12
C VAL A 125 -5.18 -15.24 12.83
N GLU A 126 -5.67 -15.05 14.05
CA GLU A 126 -6.37 -16.09 14.82
C GLU A 126 -7.78 -16.41 14.28
N GLU A 127 -8.37 -15.51 13.49
CA GLU A 127 -9.73 -15.63 12.93
C GLU A 127 -9.76 -16.24 11.51
N ILE A 128 -8.60 -16.40 10.85
CA ILE A 128 -8.43 -16.96 9.48
C ILE A 128 -7.95 -18.41 9.53
#